data_AF-A0A2C9JWJ2-F1
#
_entry.id   AF-A0A2C9JWJ2-F1
#
_cell.length_a   1.000
_cell.length_b   1.000
_cell.length_c   1.000
_cell.angle_alpha   90.00
_cell.angle_beta   90.00
_cell.angle_gamma   90.00
#
_symmetry.space_group_name_H-M   'P 1'
#
loop_
_entity.id
_entity.type
_entity.pdbx_description
1 polymer ?
#
loop_
_entity_poly.entity_id
_entity_poly.type
_entity_poly.pdbx_seq_one_letter_code
_entity_poly.pdbx_strand_id
1 'polypeptide(L)'
;MFPVQCCSLRPDGSKEAERLYRRLQAEPNRHSLLKAHLTRERLDSHKKLKTKFGGSLAHCIRSGCLNTDSPVGIYASDPDAYKTFCDLFLPIIKDYHEVNEVNHSSKDFGAKSIRQEIFELDNDRIESTRVSVARSLEGLPFPPLLTLEKRYYVC
;
A
#
# COMPACT_ATOMS: atom_id res chain seq x y z
N MET A 1 24.65 -5.53 -6.87
CA MET A 1 24.63 -4.39 -5.93
C MET A 1 23.89 -3.25 -6.62
N PHE A 2 22.58 -3.13 -6.42
CA PHE A 2 21.81 -2.06 -7.06
C PHE A 2 22.09 -0.75 -6.32
N PRO A 3 22.50 0.32 -7.00
CA PRO A 3 22.79 1.58 -6.34
C PRO A 3 21.51 2.10 -5.69
N VAL A 4 21.56 2.33 -4.38
CA VAL A 4 20.56 3.11 -3.63
C VAL A 4 20.60 4.52 -4.19
N GLN A 5 19.76 4.77 -5.19
CA GLN A 5 19.66 6.06 -5.83
C GLN A 5 19.17 7.08 -4.81
N CYS A 6 20.09 7.96 -4.45
CA CYS A 6 19.95 9.03 -3.47
C CYS A 6 18.65 9.82 -3.69
N CYS A 7 17.94 10.11 -2.59
CA CYS A 7 16.64 10.82 -2.55
C CYS A 7 16.61 12.21 -3.19
N SER A 8 17.76 12.74 -3.64
CA SER A 8 17.97 14.13 -4.08
C SER A 8 17.61 14.43 -5.54
N LEU A 9 17.36 13.41 -6.37
CA LEU A 9 16.97 13.59 -7.78
C LEU A 9 15.63 12.93 -8.10
N ARG A 10 14.64 13.08 -7.22
CA ARG A 10 13.29 12.58 -7.53
C ARG A 10 12.73 13.42 -8.69
N PRO A 11 12.44 12.81 -9.86
CA PRO A 11 11.76 13.52 -10.93
C PRO A 11 10.43 14.09 -10.40
N ASP A 12 9.98 15.19 -11.00
CA ASP A 12 8.67 15.78 -10.72
C ASP A 12 7.62 14.67 -10.59
N GLY A 13 6.97 14.61 -9.42
CA GLY A 13 6.04 13.54 -9.08
C GLY A 13 4.92 13.37 -10.11
N SER A 14 4.54 14.46 -10.79
CA SER A 14 3.56 14.40 -11.88
C SER A 14 4.12 13.72 -13.12
N LYS A 15 5.35 14.04 -13.53
CA LYS A 15 6.02 13.41 -14.69
C LYS A 15 6.29 11.93 -14.43
N GLU A 16 6.67 11.59 -13.21
CA GLU A 16 6.89 10.21 -12.81
C GLU A 16 5.59 9.40 -12.82
N ALA A 17 4.48 9.96 -12.32
CA ALA A 17 3.18 9.30 -12.36
C ALA A 17 2.74 8.99 -13.81
N GLU A 18 2.97 9.93 -14.74
CA GLU A 18 2.72 9.71 -16.18
C GLU A 18 3.58 8.59 -16.77
N ARG A 19 4.87 8.54 -16.43
CA ARG A 19 5.78 7.47 -16.87
C ARG A 19 5.30 6.10 -16.37
N LEU A 20 4.94 6.03 -15.09
CA LEU A 20 4.47 4.80 -14.45
C LEU A 20 3.13 4.34 -15.03
N TYR A 21 2.21 5.27 -15.29
CA TYR A 21 0.94 4.97 -15.94
C TYR A 21 1.14 4.36 -17.34
N ARG A 22 1.98 4.97 -18.18
CA ARG A 22 2.28 4.43 -19.52
C ARG A 22 2.83 3.01 -19.45
N ARG A 23 3.73 2.75 -18.49
CA ARG A 23 4.28 1.40 -18.28
C ARG A 23 3.20 0.40 -17.87
N LEU A 24 2.27 0.78 -17.00
CA LEU A 24 1.16 -0.06 -16.59
C LEU A 24 0.23 -0.42 -17.77
N GLN A 25 0.00 0.53 -18.68
CA GLN A 25 -0.85 0.33 -19.87
C GLN A 25 -0.16 -0.50 -20.96
N ALA A 26 1.18 -0.51 -21.02
CA ALA A 26 1.94 -1.28 -22.00
C ALA A 26 1.81 -2.82 -21.84
N GLU A 27 1.27 -3.28 -20.70
CA GLU A 27 1.12 -4.69 -20.35
C GLU A 27 -0.38 -5.07 -20.31
N PRO A 28 -1.05 -5.25 -21.46
CA PRO A 28 -2.51 -5.41 -21.54
C PRO A 28 -3.03 -6.67 -20.83
N ASN A 29 -2.24 -7.74 -20.78
CA ASN A 29 -2.63 -9.04 -20.22
C ASN A 29 -2.53 -9.12 -18.68
N ARG A 30 -2.22 -8.01 -18.01
CA ARG A 30 -2.14 -7.94 -16.55
C ARG A 30 -3.44 -7.41 -15.96
N HIS A 31 -3.85 -7.97 -14.83
CA HIS A 31 -5.17 -7.76 -14.21
C HIS A 31 -5.07 -7.26 -12.76
N SER A 32 -4.05 -6.46 -12.45
CA SER A 32 -3.92 -5.89 -11.10
C SER A 32 -5.08 -4.94 -10.78
N LEU A 33 -5.50 -4.89 -9.51
CA LEU A 33 -6.55 -3.95 -9.06
C LEU A 33 -6.15 -2.49 -9.34
N LEU A 34 -4.86 -2.16 -9.20
CA LEU A 34 -4.35 -0.85 -9.60
C LEU A 34 -4.67 -0.55 -11.06
N LYS A 35 -4.46 -1.48 -11.99
CA LYS A 35 -4.71 -1.24 -13.41
C LYS A 35 -6.20 -1.12 -13.72
N ALA A 36 -7.04 -1.89 -13.03
CA ALA A 36 -8.49 -1.78 -13.17
C ALA A 36 -9.00 -0.40 -12.74
N HIS A 37 -8.43 0.17 -11.68
CA HIS A 37 -8.92 1.41 -11.06
C HIS A 37 -8.16 2.67 -11.42
N LEU A 38 -6.91 2.59 -11.88
CA LEU A 38 -6.15 3.75 -12.30
C LEU A 38 -6.54 4.14 -13.72
N THR A 39 -7.61 4.91 -13.86
CA THR A 39 -8.05 5.49 -15.13
C THR A 39 -7.24 6.73 -15.48
N ARG A 40 -7.30 7.16 -16.74
CA ARG A 40 -6.67 8.41 -17.19
C ARG A 40 -7.18 9.62 -16.39
N GLU A 41 -8.47 9.67 -16.13
CA GLU A 41 -9.11 10.74 -15.35
C GLU A 41 -8.59 10.77 -13.91
N ARG A 42 -8.54 9.62 -13.23
CA ARG A 42 -7.98 9.53 -11.87
C ARG A 42 -6.50 9.91 -11.83
N LEU A 43 -5.71 9.51 -12.84
CA LEU A 43 -4.32 9.95 -12.95
C LEU A 43 -4.23 11.48 -13.06
N ASP A 44 -4.97 12.09 -13.98
CA ASP A 44 -4.90 13.51 -14.26
C ASP A 44 -5.34 14.38 -13.08
N SER A 45 -6.38 13.95 -12.34
CA SER A 45 -6.85 14.62 -11.12
C SER A 45 -5.84 14.58 -9.98
N HIS A 46 -5.05 13.50 -9.87
CA HIS A 46 -4.22 13.24 -8.68
C HIS A 46 -2.71 13.43 -8.89
N LYS A 47 -2.21 13.45 -10.13
CA LYS A 47 -0.75 13.45 -10.42
C LYS A 47 0.01 14.66 -9.87
N LYS A 48 -0.67 15.80 -9.65
CA LYS A 48 -0.08 17.03 -9.09
C LYS A 48 -0.24 17.16 -7.58
N LEU A 49 -1.08 16.32 -6.96
CA LEU A 49 -1.37 16.40 -5.54
C LEU A 49 -0.20 15.86 -4.71
N LYS A 50 -0.08 16.38 -3.49
CA LYS A 50 0.87 15.90 -2.48
C LYS A 50 0.17 15.74 -1.14
N THR A 51 0.58 14.72 -0.39
CA THR A 51 0.14 14.50 0.99
C THR A 51 0.86 15.43 1.95
N LYS A 52 0.41 15.47 3.21
CA LYS A 52 1.08 16.19 4.31
C LYS A 52 2.56 15.84 4.48
N PHE A 53 2.96 14.61 4.17
CA PHE A 53 4.35 14.15 4.27
C PHE A 53 5.13 14.32 2.95
N GLY A 54 4.55 14.96 1.94
CA GLY A 54 5.17 15.15 0.63
C GLY A 54 5.10 13.93 -0.29
N GLY A 55 4.26 12.95 0.05
CA GLY A 55 3.95 11.80 -0.79
C GLY A 55 3.21 12.22 -2.05
N SER A 56 3.52 11.59 -3.17
CA SER A 56 2.85 11.82 -4.45
C SER A 56 2.19 10.54 -4.93
N LEU A 57 1.28 10.65 -5.90
CA LEU A 57 0.67 9.49 -6.54
C LEU A 57 1.73 8.50 -7.06
N ALA A 58 2.83 9.01 -7.60
CA ALA A 58 3.95 8.19 -8.06
C ALA A 58 4.54 7.29 -6.96
N HIS A 59 4.64 7.78 -5.72
CA HIS A 59 5.09 6.95 -4.60
C HIS A 59 4.11 5.80 -4.33
N CYS A 60 2.82 6.03 -4.54
CA CYS A 60 1.78 5.06 -4.23
C CYS A 60 1.66 3.94 -5.28
N ILE A 61 1.80 4.28 -6.57
CA ILE A 61 1.57 3.34 -7.68
C ILE A 61 2.85 2.67 -8.19
N ARG A 62 4.03 3.14 -7.75
CA ARG A 62 5.33 2.69 -8.29
C ARG A 62 5.50 1.18 -8.27
N SER A 63 5.12 0.51 -7.17
CA SER A 63 5.31 -0.93 -7.05
C SER A 63 4.51 -1.68 -8.12
N GLY A 64 3.20 -1.42 -8.26
CA GLY A 64 2.38 -2.10 -9.26
C GLY A 64 2.70 -1.75 -10.71
N CYS A 65 3.21 -0.53 -10.96
CA CYS A 65 3.66 -0.15 -12.30
C CYS A 65 5.01 -0.78 -12.68
N LEU A 66 5.89 -1.06 -11.72
CA LEU A 66 7.17 -1.71 -11.97
C LEU A 66 7.05 -3.24 -11.97
N ASN A 67 6.23 -3.78 -11.08
CA ASN A 67 5.95 -5.21 -10.88
C ASN A 67 4.50 -5.49 -11.27
N THR A 68 4.26 -5.61 -12.57
CA THR A 68 2.91 -5.70 -13.18
C THR A 68 2.21 -7.04 -12.93
N ASP A 69 2.90 -7.99 -12.33
CA ASP A 69 2.41 -9.26 -11.80
C ASP A 69 1.78 -9.14 -10.41
N SER A 70 1.89 -7.98 -9.75
CA SER A 70 1.26 -7.72 -8.46
C SER A 70 -0.27 -7.82 -8.56
N PRO A 71 -0.96 -8.54 -7.65
CA PRO A 71 -2.43 -8.64 -7.69
C PRO A 71 -3.11 -7.30 -7.37
N VAL A 72 -2.56 -6.50 -6.44
CA VAL A 72 -3.12 -5.20 -6.06
C VAL A 72 -2.32 -4.06 -6.69
N GLY A 73 -1.04 -3.90 -6.32
CA GLY A 73 -0.10 -2.97 -6.96
C GLY A 73 -0.08 -1.54 -6.41
N ILE A 74 -0.83 -1.20 -5.36
CA ILE A 74 -0.83 0.13 -4.73
C ILE A 74 -0.42 0.08 -3.26
N TYR A 75 0.31 1.10 -2.80
CA TYR A 75 0.68 1.28 -1.39
C TYR A 75 0.46 2.73 -0.98
N ALA A 76 -0.07 2.99 0.21
CA ALA A 76 -0.11 4.35 0.74
C ALA A 76 1.30 4.86 1.06
N SER A 77 1.61 6.10 0.69
CA SER A 77 2.90 6.74 1.02
C SER A 77 3.01 7.14 2.49
N ASP A 78 1.86 7.45 3.09
CA ASP A 78 1.68 7.92 4.47
C ASP A 78 0.18 7.86 4.82
N PRO A 79 -0.23 8.11 6.09
CA PRO A 79 -1.64 8.03 6.48
C PRO A 79 -2.57 8.99 5.73
N ASP A 80 -2.07 10.14 5.28
CA ASP A 80 -2.84 11.17 4.58
C ASP A 80 -3.12 10.77 3.13
N ALA A 81 -2.29 9.89 2.55
CA ALA A 81 -2.48 9.36 1.19
C ALA A 81 -3.86 8.70 0.97
N TYR A 82 -4.41 8.01 1.98
CA TYR A 82 -5.75 7.43 1.88
C TYR A 82 -6.86 8.48 1.71
N LYS A 83 -6.62 9.71 2.18
CA LYS A 83 -7.54 10.84 2.02
C LYS A 83 -7.25 11.61 0.73
N THR A 84 -5.98 11.94 0.48
CA THR A 84 -5.56 12.71 -0.71
C THR A 84 -5.87 11.98 -2.02
N PHE A 85 -5.74 10.65 -2.04
CA PHE A 85 -5.96 9.81 -3.22
C PHE A 85 -7.16 8.87 -3.01
N CYS A 86 -8.16 9.31 -2.24
CA CYS A 86 -9.32 8.52 -1.86
C CYS A 86 -10.03 7.88 -3.06
N ASP A 87 -10.22 8.65 -4.14
CA ASP A 87 -10.91 8.19 -5.35
C ASP A 87 -10.23 7.00 -6.04
N LEU A 88 -8.94 6.78 -5.76
CA LEU A 88 -8.18 5.63 -6.22
C LEU A 88 -8.12 4.52 -5.16
N PHE A 89 -7.83 4.85 -3.89
CA PHE A 89 -7.69 3.85 -2.83
C PHE A 89 -9.01 3.19 -2.45
N LEU A 90 -10.07 3.96 -2.26
CA LEU A 90 -11.35 3.48 -1.77
C LEU A 90 -11.94 2.34 -2.64
N PRO A 91 -12.04 2.47 -3.98
CA PRO A 91 -12.55 1.37 -4.79
C PRO A 91 -11.62 0.15 -4.79
N ILE A 92 -10.30 0.33 -4.74
CA ILE A 92 -9.35 -0.80 -4.62
C ILE A 92 -9.51 -1.52 -3.29
N ILE A 93 -9.73 -0.79 -2.18
CA ILE A 93 -9.96 -1.38 -0.86
C ILE A 93 -11.27 -2.17 -0.86
N LYS A 94 -12.35 -1.61 -1.44
CA LYS A 94 -13.64 -2.30 -1.55
C LYS A 94 -13.52 -3.60 -2.33
N ASP A 95 -12.84 -3.58 -3.47
CA ASP A 95 -12.65 -4.77 -4.30
C ASP A 95 -11.76 -5.81 -3.61
N TYR A 96 -10.64 -5.39 -3.00
CA TYR A 96 -9.73 -6.32 -2.33
C TYR A 96 -10.33 -6.98 -1.09
N HIS A 97 -11.17 -6.26 -0.35
CA HIS A 97 -11.83 -6.77 0.84
C HIS A 97 -13.24 -7.34 0.56
N GLU A 98 -13.70 -7.28 -0.69
CA GLU A 98 -15.04 -7.75 -1.11
C GLU A 98 -16.18 -7.12 -0.31
N VAL A 99 -16.10 -5.80 -0.06
CA VAL A 99 -17.08 -5.03 0.72
C VAL A 99 -17.67 -3.85 -0.06
N ASN A 100 -18.95 -3.58 0.17
CA ASN A 100 -19.62 -2.42 -0.44
C ASN A 100 -19.24 -1.10 0.24
N GLU A 101 -19.00 -1.15 1.55
CA GLU A 101 -18.64 -0.01 2.38
C GLU A 101 -17.44 -0.34 3.26
N VAL A 102 -16.53 0.63 3.40
CA VAL A 102 -15.33 0.47 4.22
C VAL A 102 -15.65 0.97 5.62
N ASN A 103 -15.97 0.04 6.52
CA ASN A 103 -16.20 0.32 7.93
C ASN A 103 -15.30 -0.57 8.79
N HIS A 104 -14.36 0.03 9.52
CA HIS A 104 -13.45 -0.71 10.39
C HIS A 104 -14.09 -0.90 11.76
N SER A 105 -14.22 -2.14 12.22
CA SER A 105 -14.79 -2.47 13.53
C SER A 105 -13.97 -1.87 14.68
N SER A 106 -14.55 -1.83 15.87
CA SER A 106 -13.80 -1.47 17.09
C SER A 106 -12.59 -2.40 17.28
N LYS A 107 -11.53 -1.85 17.86
CA LYS A 107 -10.31 -2.60 18.14
C LYS A 107 -10.59 -3.59 19.27
N ASP A 108 -10.45 -4.88 18.98
CA ASP A 108 -10.43 -5.95 19.97
C ASP A 108 -9.28 -6.91 19.63
N PHE A 109 -8.42 -7.18 20.61
CA PHE A 109 -7.32 -8.12 20.47
C PHE A 109 -7.72 -9.55 20.88
N GLY A 110 -8.98 -9.77 21.26
CA GLY A 110 -9.52 -11.09 21.50
C GLY A 110 -9.01 -11.74 22.78
N ALA A 111 -8.51 -10.98 23.75
CA ALA A 111 -7.94 -11.52 25.00
C ALA A 111 -8.91 -12.43 25.78
N LYS A 112 -10.22 -12.26 25.57
CA LYS A 112 -11.29 -13.09 26.19
C LYS A 112 -11.88 -14.14 25.24
N SER A 113 -11.45 -14.15 23.98
CA SER A 113 -12.03 -14.94 22.89
C SER A 113 -11.09 -16.00 22.32
N ILE A 114 -9.84 -16.07 22.81
CA ILE A 114 -8.92 -17.15 22.48
C ILE A 114 -9.48 -18.44 23.06
N ARG A 115 -10.00 -19.30 22.19
CA ARG A 115 -10.53 -20.62 22.58
C ARG A 115 -9.39 -21.59 22.84
N GLN A 116 -9.48 -22.32 23.95
CA GLN A 116 -8.51 -23.35 24.30
C GLN A 116 -8.45 -24.48 23.26
N GLU A 117 -9.53 -24.68 22.48
CA GLU A 117 -9.65 -25.63 21.38
C GLU A 117 -8.53 -25.52 20.33
N ILE A 118 -7.93 -24.33 20.14
CA ILE A 118 -6.80 -24.13 19.22
C ILE A 118 -5.55 -24.91 19.69
N PHE A 119 -5.43 -25.14 21.00
CA PHE A 119 -4.33 -25.89 21.61
C PHE A 119 -4.62 -27.39 21.76
N GLU A 120 -5.84 -27.83 21.46
CA GLU A 120 -6.24 -29.25 21.43
C GLU A 120 -6.16 -29.85 20.02
N LEU A 121 -5.73 -29.07 19.03
CA LEU A 121 -5.48 -29.56 17.68
C LEU A 121 -4.38 -30.62 17.70
N ASP A 122 -4.64 -31.74 17.04
CA ASP A 122 -3.81 -32.95 17.00
C ASP A 122 -2.32 -32.61 16.70
N ASN A 123 -1.46 -32.77 17.71
CA ASN A 123 -0.05 -32.37 17.68
C ASN A 123 0.75 -33.12 16.61
N ASP A 124 0.23 -34.24 16.10
CA ASP A 124 0.87 -35.04 15.06
C ASP A 124 0.73 -34.42 13.64
N ARG A 125 -0.01 -33.31 13.49
CA ARG A 125 -0.28 -32.66 12.18
C ARG A 125 0.17 -31.21 12.06
N ILE A 126 0.55 -30.54 13.16
CA ILE A 126 0.85 -29.11 13.18
C ILE A 126 2.27 -28.88 13.68
N GLU A 127 3.16 -28.46 12.78
CA GLU A 127 4.55 -28.12 13.14
C GLU A 127 4.66 -26.76 13.86
N SER A 128 3.89 -25.75 13.43
CA SER A 128 3.86 -24.44 14.09
C SER A 128 2.61 -23.63 13.73
N THR A 129 2.22 -22.74 14.65
CA THR A 129 1.13 -21.78 14.47
C THR A 129 1.68 -20.37 14.67
N ARG A 130 1.39 -19.45 13.73
CA ARG A 130 1.84 -18.06 13.81
C ARG A 130 0.69 -17.09 13.56
N VAL A 131 0.48 -16.19 14.50
CA VAL A 131 -0.42 -15.04 14.37
C VAL A 131 0.42 -13.77 14.44
N SER A 132 0.22 -12.84 13.51
CA SER A 132 0.93 -11.56 13.51
C SER A 132 0.03 -10.41 13.17
N VAL A 133 0.29 -9.27 13.81
CA VAL A 133 -0.39 -8.00 13.53
C VAL A 133 0.63 -6.95 13.11
N ALA A 134 0.29 -6.13 12.13
CA ALA A 134 1.12 -5.00 11.71
C ALA A 134 0.65 -3.70 12.38
N ARG A 135 1.60 -2.85 12.77
CA ARG A 135 1.35 -1.52 13.34
C ARG A 135 2.29 -0.50 12.70
N SER A 136 1.85 0.75 12.65
CA SER A 136 2.65 1.88 12.19
C SER A 136 2.81 2.87 13.34
N LEU A 137 4.01 3.45 13.49
CA LEU A 137 4.27 4.46 14.51
C LEU A 137 3.66 5.81 14.10
N GLU A 138 3.01 6.47 15.06
CA GLU A 138 2.42 7.78 14.85
C GLU A 138 3.50 8.85 14.58
N GLY A 139 3.16 9.85 13.77
CA GLY A 139 4.08 10.94 13.40
C GLY A 139 5.09 10.59 12.31
N LEU A 140 5.17 9.32 11.89
CA LEU A 140 6.05 8.87 10.81
C LEU A 140 5.26 8.52 9.55
N PRO A 141 5.82 8.78 8.35
CA PRO A 141 5.23 8.29 7.12
C PRO A 141 5.47 6.79 6.96
N PHE A 142 4.82 6.19 5.96
CA PHE A 142 5.03 4.77 5.64
C PHE A 142 6.37 4.55 4.90
N PRO A 143 6.79 3.29 4.73
CA PRO A 143 8.07 2.96 4.10
C PRO A 143 8.39 3.66 2.77
N PRO A 144 7.43 3.99 1.87
CA PRO A 144 7.73 4.71 0.62
C PRO A 144 8.38 6.08 0.80
N LEU A 145 8.19 6.73 1.96
CA LEU A 145 8.74 8.06 2.26
C LEU A 145 9.70 8.06 3.45
N LEU A 146 9.89 6.91 4.10
CA LEU A 146 10.75 6.82 5.27
C LEU A 146 12.22 7.01 4.87
N THR A 147 12.89 7.98 5.49
CA THR A 147 14.33 8.23 5.30
C THR A 147 15.15 7.25 6.13
N LEU A 148 16.44 7.11 5.80
CA LEU A 148 17.36 6.28 6.58
C LEU A 148 17.44 6.74 8.04
N GLU A 149 17.53 8.05 8.27
CA GLU A 149 17.54 8.65 9.61
C GLU A 149 16.26 8.31 10.40
N LYS A 150 15.08 8.48 9.80
CA LYS A 150 13.81 8.12 10.45
C LYS A 150 13.68 6.62 10.68
N ARG A 151 14.31 5.77 9.86
CA ARG A 151 14.32 4.32 10.06
C ARG A 151 15.10 3.92 11.31
N TYR A 152 16.19 4.60 11.64
CA TYR A 152 16.92 4.38 12.89
C TYR A 152 16.12 4.75 14.16
N TYR A 153 15.07 5.56 14.03
CA TYR A 153 14.16 5.84 15.14
C TYR A 153 13.12 4.73 15.36
N VAL A 154 12.90 3.89 14.34
CA VAL A 154 11.87 2.84 14.34
C VAL A 154 12.44 1.47 14.74
N CYS A 155 13.71 1.22 14.40
CA CYS A 155 14.43 -0.04 14.65
C CYS A 155 15.32 0.09 15.88
#